data_AF-A0A9X1YU06-F1
#
_entry.id   AF-A0A9X1YU06-F1
#
_cell.length_a   1.000
_cell.length_b   1.000
_cell.length_c   1.000
_cell.angle_alpha   90.00
_cell.angle_beta   90.00
_cell.angle_gamma   90.00
#
_symmetry.space_group_name_H-M   'P 1'
#
loop_
_entity.id
_entity.type
_entity.pdbx_description
1 polymer ?
#
loop_
_entity_poly.entity_id
_entity_poly.type
_entity_poly.pdbx_seq_one_letter_code
_entity_poly.pdbx_strand_id
1 'polypeptide(L)'
;MVHVDQEGDYRVTFLAQDFASFVRSLVSPEVYDTSEQDFLDDQAMIADAPFSEPLAELLEHFAPVPDLGARIRVISQQILEDKRYFALHADPLSHLLYDLQFWLYQHRHGATGREDYLAAYSALIAFGNGFGTGGYAPGFITDWFQARVDAGQLQEQDGAFVFNPAFTAQLLERLKDFPPATALNEERP
;
A
#
# COMPACT_ATOMS: atom_id res chain seq x y z
N MET A 1 30.70 30.75 7.10
CA MET A 1 29.91 31.85 6.52
C MET A 1 29.65 32.89 7.60
N VAL A 2 29.90 34.16 7.30
CA VAL A 2 29.74 35.28 8.23
C VAL A 2 29.00 36.43 7.54
N HIS A 3 28.21 37.19 8.31
CA HIS A 3 27.67 38.48 7.89
C HIS A 3 28.55 39.59 8.44
N VAL A 4 28.85 40.59 7.62
CA VAL A 4 29.58 41.79 8.04
C VAL A 4 28.66 42.98 7.84
N ASP A 5 28.34 43.70 8.91
CA ASP A 5 27.58 44.94 8.84
C ASP A 5 28.44 46.03 8.18
N GLN A 6 28.10 46.43 6.95
CA GLN A 6 28.88 47.43 6.20
C GLN A 6 28.38 48.87 6.39
N GLU A 7 27.27 49.06 7.11
CA GLU A 7 26.63 50.37 7.31
C GLU A 7 26.83 50.92 8.73
N GLY A 8 27.26 50.06 9.67
CA GLY A 8 27.55 50.40 11.06
C GLY A 8 29.03 50.28 11.45
N ASP A 9 29.31 49.51 12.49
CA ASP A 9 30.65 49.38 13.11
C ASP A 9 31.46 48.17 12.62
N TYR A 10 31.12 47.64 11.43
CA TYR A 10 31.83 46.50 10.82
C TYR A 10 31.82 45.22 11.66
N ARG A 11 30.79 45.04 12.49
CA ARG A 11 30.60 43.80 13.26
C ARG A 11 30.46 42.59 12.36
N VAL A 12 31.24 41.57 12.70
CA VAL A 12 31.19 40.25 12.06
C VAL A 12 30.33 39.32 12.89
N THR A 13 29.22 38.87 12.33
CA THR A 13 28.33 37.87 12.93
C THR A 13 28.57 36.53 12.26
N PHE A 14 28.90 35.50 13.04
CA PHE A 14 28.99 34.14 12.54
C PHE A 14 27.59 33.59 12.23
N LEU A 15 27.39 33.10 11.01
CA LEU A 15 26.08 32.62 10.58
C LEU A 15 26.04 31.09 10.43
N ALA A 16 27.08 30.46 9.86
CA ALA A 16 27.17 29.01 9.75
C ALA A 16 28.61 28.56 9.47
N GLN A 17 28.91 27.27 9.67
CA GLN A 17 30.24 26.71 9.38
C GLN A 17 30.60 26.77 7.89
N ASP A 18 29.65 26.48 7.01
CA ASP A 18 29.80 26.56 5.56
C ASP A 18 28.53 27.09 4.87
N PHE A 19 28.58 27.24 3.54
CA PHE A 19 27.47 27.78 2.75
C PHE A 19 26.26 26.84 2.71
N ALA A 20 26.46 25.52 2.66
CA ALA A 20 25.37 24.55 2.61
C ALA A 20 24.60 24.51 3.94
N SER A 21 25.31 24.55 5.07
CA SER A 21 24.70 24.70 6.40
C SER A 21 23.90 26.00 6.52
N PHE A 22 24.40 27.10 5.96
CA PHE A 22 23.67 28.37 5.97
C PHE A 22 22.37 28.30 5.17
N VAL A 23 22.40 27.82 3.92
CA VAL A 23 21.20 27.72 3.07
C VAL A 23 20.15 26.81 3.73
N ARG A 24 20.58 25.70 4.34
CA ARG A 24 19.69 24.81 5.12
C ARG A 24 19.12 25.46 6.39
N SER A 25 19.79 26.46 6.95
CA SER A 25 19.28 27.22 8.10
C SER A 25 18.35 28.38 7.71
N LEU A 26 18.34 28.80 6.45
CA LEU A 26 17.52 29.91 5.96
C LEU A 26 16.05 29.53 5.73
N VAL A 27 15.77 28.23 5.58
CA VAL A 27 14.45 27.72 5.24
C VAL A 27 14.09 26.64 6.26
N SER A 28 12.95 26.77 6.94
CA SER A 28 12.45 25.73 7.84
C SER A 28 12.34 24.41 7.07
N PRO A 29 12.77 23.27 7.64
CA PRO A 29 12.54 21.96 7.04
C PRO A 29 11.06 21.71 6.65
N GLU A 30 10.13 22.37 7.33
CA GLU A 30 8.68 22.35 7.06
C GLU A 30 8.31 22.85 5.65
N VAL A 31 9.15 23.67 5.00
CA VAL A 31 8.90 24.14 3.61
C VAL A 31 9.12 23.01 2.60
N TYR A 32 9.83 21.95 2.98
CA TYR A 32 10.03 20.75 2.17
C TYR A 32 9.13 19.59 2.61
N ASP A 33 8.25 19.81 3.58
CA ASP A 33 7.30 18.80 4.04
C ASP A 33 6.10 18.76 3.09
N THR A 34 6.08 17.74 2.22
CA THR A 34 4.97 17.46 1.29
C THR A 34 3.97 16.45 1.84
N SER A 35 4.14 15.98 3.08
CA SER A 35 3.40 14.84 3.63
C SER A 35 1.88 15.02 3.63
N GLU A 36 1.40 16.25 3.82
CA GLU A 36 -0.03 16.55 3.73
C GLU A 36 -0.54 16.43 2.28
N GLN A 37 0.20 16.94 1.30
CA GLN A 37 -0.16 16.81 -0.10
C GLN A 37 -0.07 15.35 -0.56
N ASP A 38 0.99 14.64 -0.18
CA ASP A 38 1.19 13.22 -0.50
C ASP A 38 0.02 12.38 0.06
N PHE A 39 -0.45 12.68 1.27
CA PHE A 39 -1.64 12.04 1.85
C PHE A 39 -2.92 12.33 1.06
N LEU A 40 -3.12 13.58 0.62
CA LEU A 40 -4.30 13.95 -0.18
C LEU A 40 -4.26 13.31 -1.57
N ASP A 41 -3.09 13.20 -2.17
CA ASP A 41 -2.88 12.55 -3.47
C ASP A 41 -3.15 11.05 -3.36
N ASP A 42 -2.64 10.39 -2.31
CA ASP A 42 -2.95 8.99 -2.00
C ASP A 42 -4.45 8.79 -1.73
N GLN A 43 -5.08 9.72 -1.00
CA GLN A 43 -6.52 9.66 -0.72
C GLN A 43 -7.35 9.73 -2.01
N ALA A 44 -7.02 10.68 -2.90
CA ALA A 44 -7.70 10.82 -4.18
C ALA A 44 -7.46 9.60 -5.09
N MET A 45 -6.24 9.06 -5.11
CA MET A 45 -5.90 7.85 -5.84
C MET A 45 -6.71 6.65 -5.34
N ILE A 46 -6.75 6.41 -4.02
CA ILE A 46 -7.50 5.29 -3.42
C ILE A 46 -9.00 5.43 -3.69
N ALA A 47 -9.55 6.64 -3.73
CA ALA A 47 -10.95 6.86 -4.04
C ALA A 47 -11.26 6.52 -5.51
N ASP A 48 -10.50 7.09 -6.44
CA ASP A 48 -10.98 7.23 -7.83
C ASP A 48 -10.06 6.65 -8.90
N ALA A 49 -8.77 6.41 -8.63
CA ALA A 49 -7.86 5.91 -9.65
C ALA A 49 -8.26 4.51 -10.12
N PRO A 50 -8.19 4.19 -11.43
CA PRO A 50 -8.51 2.87 -11.93
C PRO A 50 -7.54 1.83 -11.35
N PHE A 51 -8.02 0.59 -11.17
CA PHE A 51 -7.10 -0.51 -10.91
C PHE A 51 -6.20 -0.76 -12.12
N SER A 52 -5.01 -1.29 -11.87
CA SER A 52 -4.14 -1.77 -12.95
C SER A 52 -4.89 -2.78 -13.82
N GLU A 53 -4.57 -2.84 -15.11
CA GLU A 53 -5.17 -3.80 -16.04
C GLU A 53 -5.19 -5.24 -15.50
N PRO A 54 -4.09 -5.81 -14.96
CA PRO A 54 -4.13 -7.17 -14.43
C PRO A 54 -5.00 -7.29 -13.17
N LEU A 55 -5.00 -6.31 -12.28
CA LEU A 55 -5.86 -6.36 -11.09
C LEU A 55 -7.35 -6.21 -11.45
N ALA A 56 -7.67 -5.37 -12.43
CA ALA A 56 -9.02 -5.21 -12.94
C ALA A 56 -9.53 -6.50 -13.59
N GLU A 57 -8.71 -7.17 -14.42
CA GLU A 57 -9.08 -8.47 -15.02
C GLU A 57 -9.36 -9.51 -13.94
N LEU A 58 -8.48 -9.61 -12.93
CA LEU A 58 -8.68 -10.56 -11.82
C LEU A 58 -9.97 -10.29 -11.06
N LEU A 59 -10.27 -9.02 -10.77
CA LEU A 59 -11.49 -8.62 -10.08
C LEU A 59 -12.76 -8.92 -10.89
N GLU A 60 -12.75 -8.69 -12.20
CA GLU A 60 -13.88 -8.97 -13.09
C GLU A 60 -14.25 -10.46 -13.12
N HIS A 61 -13.24 -11.34 -13.03
CA HIS A 61 -13.44 -12.79 -13.07
C HIS A 61 -13.63 -13.41 -11.68
N PHE A 62 -13.69 -12.61 -10.61
CA PHE A 62 -13.76 -13.10 -9.24
C PHE A 62 -15.18 -13.06 -8.68
N ALA A 63 -15.94 -14.12 -8.90
CA ALA A 63 -17.29 -14.31 -8.36
C ALA A 63 -17.41 -14.58 -6.83
N PRO A 64 -16.41 -15.16 -6.12
CA PRO A 64 -16.60 -15.56 -4.72
C PRO A 64 -16.94 -14.43 -3.74
N VAL A 65 -16.50 -13.19 -4.01
CA VAL A 65 -16.78 -12.03 -3.16
C VAL A 65 -17.31 -10.89 -4.03
N PRO A 66 -18.62 -10.56 -3.90
CA PRO A 66 -19.18 -9.38 -4.54
C PRO A 66 -18.48 -8.10 -4.07
N ASP A 67 -18.32 -7.16 -5.00
CA ASP A 67 -17.76 -5.82 -4.75
C ASP A 67 -16.37 -5.82 -4.12
N LEU A 68 -15.56 -6.88 -4.34
CA LEU A 68 -14.24 -7.00 -3.74
C LEU A 68 -13.33 -5.80 -4.05
N GLY A 69 -13.44 -5.22 -5.24
CA GLY A 69 -12.72 -3.99 -5.61
C GLY A 69 -13.06 -2.81 -4.69
N ALA A 70 -14.35 -2.63 -4.35
CA ALA A 70 -14.76 -1.58 -3.41
C ALA A 70 -14.25 -1.87 -1.99
N ARG A 71 -14.23 -3.14 -1.56
CA ARG A 71 -13.68 -3.55 -0.26
C ARG A 71 -12.17 -3.31 -0.18
N ILE A 72 -11.43 -3.58 -1.26
CA ILE A 72 -10.00 -3.26 -1.35
C ILE A 72 -9.76 -1.76 -1.13
N ARG A 73 -10.60 -0.89 -1.71
CA ARG A 73 -10.50 0.57 -1.48
C ARG A 73 -10.73 0.93 -0.01
N VAL A 74 -11.74 0.35 0.64
CA VAL A 74 -12.00 0.59 2.08
C VAL A 74 -10.82 0.16 2.96
N ILE A 75 -10.25 -1.03 2.71
CA ILE A 75 -9.06 -1.51 3.43
C ILE A 75 -7.87 -0.58 3.18
N SER A 76 -7.69 -0.13 1.95
CA SER A 76 -6.60 0.78 1.55
C SER A 76 -6.75 2.15 2.18
N GLN A 77 -7.98 2.67 2.29
CA GLN A 77 -8.29 3.90 2.99
C GLN A 77 -7.94 3.81 4.47
N GLN A 78 -8.27 2.69 5.13
CA GLN A 78 -7.87 2.47 6.52
C GLN A 78 -6.33 2.43 6.68
N ILE A 79 -5.61 1.78 5.76
CA ILE A 79 -4.14 1.80 5.75
C ILE A 79 -3.60 3.24 5.62
N LEU A 80 -4.17 4.02 4.70
CA LEU A 80 -3.78 5.42 4.50
C LEU A 80 -4.05 6.27 5.74
N GLU A 81 -5.20 6.09 6.39
CA GLU A 81 -5.55 6.81 7.62
C GLU A 81 -4.61 6.47 8.78
N ASP A 82 -4.31 5.18 8.95
CA ASP A 82 -3.45 4.68 10.02
C ASP A 82 -1.98 5.10 9.85
N LYS A 83 -1.47 5.06 8.61
CA LYS A 83 -0.05 5.30 8.30
C LYS A 83 0.27 6.71 7.83
N ARG A 84 -0.74 7.44 7.35
CA ARG A 84 -0.65 8.71 6.63
C ARG A 84 0.03 8.65 5.26
N TYR A 85 0.19 7.46 4.70
CA TYR A 85 0.62 7.20 3.32
C TYR A 85 0.20 5.77 2.92
N PHE A 86 0.06 5.52 1.61
CA PHE A 86 -0.35 4.22 1.12
C PHE A 86 0.83 3.32 0.73
N ALA A 87 1.21 2.43 1.64
CA ALA A 87 2.18 1.37 1.38
C ALA A 87 1.82 0.07 2.09
N LEU A 88 2.18 -1.06 1.49
CA LEU A 88 1.96 -2.39 2.06
C LEU A 88 3.20 -2.87 2.84
N HIS A 89 3.06 -3.10 4.14
CA HIS A 89 4.13 -3.54 5.04
C HIS A 89 3.76 -4.83 5.79
N ALA A 90 4.51 -5.17 6.85
CA ALA A 90 4.26 -6.33 7.71
C ALA A 90 3.21 -6.06 8.81
N ASP A 91 2.09 -5.44 8.45
CA ASP A 91 0.98 -5.12 9.35
C ASP A 91 -0.32 -5.84 8.93
N PRO A 92 -1.31 -5.96 9.84
CA PRO A 92 -2.48 -6.80 9.60
C PRO A 92 -3.31 -6.43 8.38
N LEU A 93 -3.44 -5.14 8.02
CA LEU A 93 -4.24 -4.70 6.87
C LEU A 93 -3.47 -4.88 5.57
N SER A 94 -2.17 -4.60 5.57
CA SER A 94 -1.31 -4.87 4.41
C SER A 94 -1.26 -6.37 4.10
N HIS A 95 -1.15 -7.21 5.13
CA HIS A 95 -1.26 -8.66 4.99
C HIS A 95 -2.62 -9.10 4.44
N LEU A 96 -3.72 -8.45 4.82
CA LEU A 96 -5.03 -8.73 4.24
C LEU A 96 -5.05 -8.39 2.75
N LEU A 97 -4.48 -7.27 2.33
CA LEU A 97 -4.38 -6.95 0.91
C LEU A 97 -3.49 -7.95 0.14
N TYR A 98 -2.40 -8.44 0.74
CA TYR A 98 -1.63 -9.53 0.13
C TYR A 98 -2.45 -10.81 0.00
N ASP A 99 -3.24 -11.16 1.03
CA ASP A 99 -4.13 -12.31 0.99
C ASP A 99 -5.14 -12.22 -0.16
N LEU A 100 -5.78 -11.06 -0.32
CA LEU A 100 -6.77 -10.84 -1.38
C LEU A 100 -6.13 -10.87 -2.77
N GLN A 101 -4.96 -10.26 -2.94
CA GLN A 101 -4.23 -10.28 -4.22
C GLN A 101 -3.83 -11.70 -4.62
N PHE A 102 -3.32 -12.49 -3.68
CA PHE A 102 -3.00 -13.89 -3.97
C PHE A 102 -4.26 -14.71 -4.25
N TRP A 103 -5.35 -14.48 -3.51
CA TRP A 103 -6.60 -15.20 -3.75
C TRP A 103 -7.16 -14.95 -5.15
N LEU A 104 -7.14 -13.68 -5.58
CA LEU A 104 -7.54 -13.24 -6.91
C LEU A 104 -6.70 -13.95 -7.98
N TYR A 105 -5.37 -13.91 -7.83
CA TYR A 105 -4.44 -14.55 -8.75
C TYR A 105 -4.65 -16.07 -8.83
N GLN A 106 -4.72 -16.74 -7.68
CA GLN A 106 -4.96 -18.18 -7.59
C GLN A 106 -6.33 -18.57 -8.18
N HIS A 107 -7.36 -17.75 -8.03
CA HIS A 107 -8.68 -18.04 -8.61
C HIS A 107 -8.64 -18.06 -10.14
N ARG A 108 -7.87 -17.15 -10.75
CA ARG A 108 -7.72 -17.06 -12.20
C ARG A 108 -6.81 -18.14 -12.78
N HIS A 109 -5.71 -18.44 -12.10
CA HIS A 109 -4.63 -19.28 -12.63
C HIS A 109 -4.59 -20.70 -12.04
N GLY A 110 -5.36 -20.97 -10.98
CA GLY A 110 -5.35 -22.24 -10.26
C GLY A 110 -4.20 -22.32 -9.25
N ALA A 111 -3.71 -23.54 -9.01
CA ALA A 111 -2.57 -23.75 -8.12
C ALA A 111 -1.37 -22.92 -8.61
N THR A 112 -0.82 -22.11 -7.71
CA THR A 112 0.10 -21.03 -8.09
C THR A 112 1.52 -21.28 -7.57
N GLY A 113 2.52 -21.28 -8.47
CA GLY A 113 3.92 -21.32 -8.09
C GLY A 113 4.34 -20.06 -7.33
N ARG A 114 5.22 -20.19 -6.33
CA ARG A 114 5.73 -19.05 -5.54
C ARG A 114 6.40 -18.02 -6.44
N GLU A 115 7.30 -18.46 -7.32
CA GLU A 115 8.06 -17.58 -8.22
C GLU A 115 7.14 -16.89 -9.24
N ASP A 116 6.16 -17.62 -9.78
CA ASP A 116 5.18 -17.08 -10.73
C ASP A 116 4.36 -15.94 -10.10
N TYR A 117 3.88 -16.14 -8.88
CA TYR A 117 3.14 -15.11 -8.16
C TYR A 117 4.00 -13.90 -7.82
N LEU A 118 5.21 -14.11 -7.30
CA LEU A 118 6.11 -13.01 -6.93
C LEU A 118 6.54 -12.19 -8.15
N ALA A 119 6.68 -12.82 -9.32
CA ALA A 119 6.94 -12.14 -10.59
C ALA A 119 5.72 -11.34 -11.08
N ALA A 120 4.50 -11.84 -10.89
CA ALA A 120 3.28 -11.14 -11.27
C ALA A 120 2.90 -10.00 -10.30
N TYR A 121 3.24 -10.13 -9.01
CA TYR A 121 2.83 -9.22 -7.94
C TYR A 121 3.17 -7.76 -8.25
N SER A 122 4.35 -7.50 -8.83
CA SER A 122 4.80 -6.14 -9.09
C SER A 122 3.86 -5.36 -10.00
N ALA A 123 3.17 -6.04 -10.93
CA ALA A 123 2.23 -5.43 -11.85
C ALA A 123 0.81 -5.23 -11.27
N LEU A 124 0.48 -5.92 -10.17
CA LEU A 124 -0.86 -5.86 -9.57
C LEU A 124 -1.12 -4.53 -8.87
N ILE A 125 -0.35 -4.24 -7.81
CA ILE A 125 -0.51 -3.04 -6.99
C ILE A 125 0.78 -2.23 -6.92
N ALA A 126 1.95 -2.87 -6.85
CA ALA A 126 3.18 -2.13 -6.56
C ALA A 126 3.57 -1.13 -7.66
N PHE A 127 3.40 -1.51 -8.93
CA PHE A 127 3.61 -0.66 -10.10
C PHE A 127 2.38 -0.63 -11.01
N GLY A 128 1.19 -0.78 -10.42
CA GLY A 128 -0.07 -0.62 -11.14
C GLY A 128 -0.18 0.80 -11.71
N ASN A 129 -0.66 0.93 -12.95
CA ASN A 129 -1.03 2.24 -13.49
C ASN A 129 -2.36 2.68 -12.84
N GLY A 130 -2.37 3.83 -12.17
CA GLY A 130 -3.53 4.29 -11.38
C GLY A 130 -3.41 3.88 -9.91
N PHE A 131 -4.31 3.03 -9.44
CA PHE A 131 -4.31 2.52 -8.07
C PHE A 131 -3.06 1.66 -7.82
N GLY A 132 -2.20 2.11 -6.90
CA GLY A 132 -0.99 1.38 -6.56
C GLY A 132 -0.19 2.05 -5.45
N THR A 133 0.89 1.41 -4.99
CA THR A 133 1.76 1.98 -3.94
C THR A 133 2.96 2.74 -4.50
N GLY A 134 3.14 2.78 -5.83
CA GLY A 134 4.29 3.42 -6.49
C GLY A 134 5.63 2.71 -6.27
N GLY A 135 5.65 1.60 -5.53
CA GLY A 135 6.82 0.78 -5.25
C GLY A 135 6.59 -0.20 -4.10
N TYR A 136 7.56 -1.07 -3.86
CA TYR A 136 7.55 -2.02 -2.75
C TYR A 136 8.95 -2.53 -2.44
N ALA A 137 9.15 -3.06 -1.23
CA ALA A 137 10.29 -3.88 -0.91
C ALA A 137 9.93 -5.37 -1.10
N PRO A 138 10.66 -6.14 -1.95
CA PRO A 138 10.35 -7.56 -2.19
C PRO A 138 10.33 -8.44 -0.94
N GLY A 139 11.04 -8.03 0.11
CA GLY A 139 11.03 -8.72 1.41
C GLY A 139 9.63 -8.84 2.00
N PHE A 140 8.80 -7.78 1.94
CA PHE A 140 7.47 -7.82 2.58
C PHE A 140 6.55 -8.89 2.00
N ILE A 141 6.48 -9.02 0.68
CA ILE A 141 5.64 -10.03 0.03
C ILE A 141 6.24 -11.44 0.18
N THR A 142 7.57 -11.54 0.17
CA THR A 142 8.28 -12.83 0.35
C THR A 142 8.09 -13.37 1.76
N ASP A 143 8.20 -12.51 2.76
CA ASP A 143 8.01 -12.83 4.17
C ASP A 143 6.54 -13.12 4.48
N TRP A 144 5.60 -12.36 3.90
CA TRP A 144 4.17 -12.65 3.97
C TRP A 144 3.87 -14.06 3.42
N PHE A 145 4.40 -14.40 2.25
CA PHE A 145 4.18 -15.71 1.64
C PHE A 145 4.69 -16.83 2.55
N GLN A 146 5.91 -16.69 3.08
CA GLN A 146 6.49 -17.66 4.00
C GLN A 146 5.65 -17.79 5.28
N ALA A 147 5.20 -16.67 5.86
CA ALA A 147 4.35 -16.67 7.04
C ALA A 147 3.03 -17.41 6.80
N ARG A 148 2.44 -17.32 5.59
CA ARG A 148 1.23 -18.08 5.24
C ARG A 148 1.49 -19.57 5.10
N VAL A 149 2.64 -19.96 4.58
CA VAL A 149 3.06 -21.38 4.52
C VAL A 149 3.28 -21.92 5.93
N ASP A 150 4.05 -21.21 6.76
CA ASP A 150 4.38 -21.63 8.13
C ASP A 150 3.13 -21.75 9.02
N ALA A 151 2.14 -20.90 8.79
CA ALA A 151 0.85 -20.94 9.48
C ALA A 151 -0.12 -22.01 8.93
N GLY A 152 0.24 -22.76 7.89
CA GLY A 152 -0.64 -23.74 7.23
C GLY A 152 -1.85 -23.11 6.51
N GLN A 153 -1.77 -21.82 6.23
CA GLN A 153 -2.79 -21.03 5.53
C GLN A 153 -2.62 -21.17 4.01
N LEU A 154 -1.37 -21.28 3.53
CA LEU A 154 -1.02 -21.78 2.21
C LEU A 154 -0.51 -23.21 2.32
N GLN A 155 -1.00 -24.08 1.44
CA GLN A 155 -0.61 -25.48 1.37
C GLN A 155 0.00 -25.77 0.00
N GLU A 156 1.14 -26.46 0.01
CA GLU A 156 1.77 -26.93 -1.22
C GLU A 156 1.03 -28.17 -1.77
N GLN A 157 0.70 -28.13 -3.06
CA GLN A 157 0.07 -29.17 -3.84
C GLN A 157 0.78 -29.23 -5.21
N ASP A 158 1.45 -30.35 -5.50
CA ASP A 158 2.14 -30.60 -6.76
C ASP A 158 3.12 -29.48 -7.19
N GLY A 159 3.86 -28.90 -6.24
CA GLY A 159 4.83 -27.83 -6.48
C GLY A 159 4.22 -26.43 -6.62
N ALA A 160 2.93 -26.29 -6.38
CA ALA A 160 2.19 -25.05 -6.38
C ALA A 160 1.48 -24.82 -5.04
N PHE A 161 1.05 -23.60 -4.75
CA PHE A 161 0.42 -23.25 -3.48
C PHE A 161 -1.05 -22.92 -3.67
N VAL A 162 -1.86 -23.37 -2.70
CA VAL A 162 -3.28 -23.02 -2.61
C VAL A 162 -3.66 -22.60 -1.20
N PHE A 163 -4.62 -21.70 -1.07
CA PHE A 163 -5.21 -21.39 0.22
C PHE A 163 -5.94 -22.60 0.80
N ASN A 164 -5.67 -22.84 2.08
CA ASN A 164 -6.46 -23.74 2.90
C ASN A 164 -7.94 -23.27 2.91
N PRO A 165 -8.92 -24.17 2.70
CA PRO A 165 -10.33 -23.82 2.76
C PRO A 165 -10.75 -23.15 4.08
N ALA A 166 -10.18 -23.57 5.20
CA ALA A 166 -10.44 -22.96 6.51
C ALA A 166 -9.92 -21.50 6.58
N PHE A 167 -8.79 -21.22 5.93
CA PHE A 167 -8.26 -19.86 5.83
C PHE A 167 -9.12 -18.99 4.90
N THR A 168 -9.59 -19.55 3.79
CA THR A 168 -10.53 -18.86 2.89
C THR A 168 -11.82 -18.46 3.61
N ALA A 169 -12.36 -19.33 4.46
CA ALA A 169 -13.51 -19.01 5.31
C ALA A 169 -13.20 -17.87 6.30
N GLN A 170 -12.00 -17.84 6.89
CA GLN A 170 -11.58 -16.75 7.78
C GLN A 170 -11.43 -15.42 7.03
N LEU A 171 -10.91 -15.43 5.80
CA LEU A 171 -10.85 -14.23 4.95
C LEU A 171 -12.24 -13.68 4.67
N LEU A 172 -13.20 -14.55 4.35
CA LEU A 172 -14.60 -14.15 4.13
C LEU A 172 -15.22 -13.52 5.38
N GLU A 173 -15.00 -14.09 6.56
CA GLU A 173 -15.46 -13.48 7.82
C GLU A 173 -14.82 -12.12 8.07
N ARG A 174 -13.50 -12.01 7.88
CA ARG A 174 -12.76 -10.76 8.06
C ARG A 174 -13.19 -9.67 7.08
N LEU A 175 -13.60 -10.03 5.87
CA LEU A 175 -14.11 -9.08 4.88
C LEU A 175 -15.43 -8.42 5.28
N LYS A 176 -16.19 -9.01 6.22
CA LYS A 176 -17.45 -8.41 6.71
C LYS A 176 -17.20 -7.09 7.45
N ASP A 177 -16.03 -6.93 8.04
CA ASP A 177 -15.61 -5.69 8.72
C ASP A 177 -15.32 -4.54 7.74
N PHE A 178 -15.26 -4.84 6.44
CA PHE A 178 -14.99 -3.88 5.37
C PHE A 178 -16.12 -3.91 4.34
N PRO A 179 -17.34 -3.46 4.70
CA PRO A 179 -18.44 -3.35 3.74
C PRO A 179 -18.10 -2.31 2.66
N PRO A 180 -18.56 -2.51 1.40
CA PRO A 180 -18.41 -1.47 0.38
C PRO A 180 -19.14 -0.20 0.83
N ALA A 181 -18.60 0.98 0.49
CA ALA A 181 -19.13 2.27 0.93
C ALA A 181 -20.63 2.48 0.57
N THR A 182 -21.11 1.84 -0.50
CA THR A 182 -22.53 1.83 -0.88
C THR A 182 -23.44 1.16 0.14
N ALA A 183 -22.99 0.10 0.82
CA ALA A 183 -23.76 -0.62 1.84
C ALA A 183 -23.91 0.18 3.14
N LEU A 184 -22.95 1.07 3.46
CA LEU A 184 -23.01 1.93 4.65
C LEU A 184 -24.06 3.04 4.56
N ASN A 185 -24.47 3.41 3.33
CA ASN A 185 -25.50 4.42 3.11
C ASN A 185 -26.93 3.86 3.15
N GLU A 186 -27.12 2.53 3.04
CA GLU A 186 -28.43 1.88 3.15
C GLU A 186 -28.86 1.62 4.60
N GLU A 187 -27.92 1.67 5.55
CA GLU A 187 -28.17 1.45 6.98
C GLU A 187 -28.39 2.73 7.81
N ARG A 188 -28.39 3.92 7.18
CA ARG A 188 -28.70 5.18 7.85
C ARG A 188 -30.15 5.61 7.57
N PRO A 189 -31.07 5.53 8.56
CA PRO A 189 -32.43 6.04 8.43
C PRO A 189 -32.51 7.57 8.32
#